data_AF-A0A939KN71-F1
#
_entry.id   AF-A0A939KN71-F1
#
_cell.length_a   1.000
_cell.length_b   1.000
_cell.length_c   1.000
_cell.angle_alpha   90.00
_cell.angle_beta   90.00
_cell.angle_gamma   90.00
#
_symmetry.space_group_name_H-M   'P 1'
#
loop_
_entity.id
_entity.type
_entity.pdbx_description
1 polymer ?
#
loop_
_entity_poly.entity_id
_entity_poly.type
_entity_poly.pdbx_seq_one_letter_code
_entity_poly.pdbx_strand_id
1 'polypeptide(L)'
;MTKPRVKPRYEIPQAQNNGPTPERAAKSVFTRGIPPRVLTTVQALLNSGDISQDEANAAERWYRDWAFAYHGVIEFPENHEGDTTTRHDDVSWLMTRAAAAGRLGRVRDALGMCAELRLRMMLVDESSFRQMGAILIPHHAEATAGKKVAAQCAILLEQLSEFYLSMRKEKICTRGAVMV
;
A
#
# COMPACT_ATOMS: atom_id res chain seq x y z
N MET A 1 21.08 -53.86 -27.54
CA MET A 1 20.18 -53.69 -26.39
C MET A 1 20.62 -52.46 -25.60
N THR A 2 19.93 -51.34 -25.74
CA THR A 2 20.35 -50.04 -25.21
C THR A 2 19.56 -49.74 -23.93
N LYS A 3 20.21 -49.72 -22.76
CA LYS A 3 19.56 -49.38 -21.48
C LYS A 3 19.14 -47.90 -21.49
N PRO A 4 17.89 -47.54 -21.17
CA PRO A 4 17.49 -46.14 -21.08
C PRO A 4 18.14 -45.49 -19.85
N ARG A 5 18.84 -44.36 -20.05
CA ARG A 5 19.35 -43.53 -18.95
C ARG A 5 18.18 -42.79 -18.29
N VAL A 6 17.85 -43.16 -17.06
CA VAL A 6 16.88 -42.43 -16.23
C VAL A 6 17.59 -41.22 -15.63
N LYS A 7 17.07 -40.00 -15.87
CA LYS A 7 17.58 -38.78 -15.23
C LYS A 7 17.27 -38.83 -13.72
N PRO A 8 18.22 -38.50 -12.82
CA PRO A 8 17.92 -38.41 -11.41
C PRO A 8 16.90 -37.29 -11.16
N ARG A 9 15.85 -37.62 -10.43
CA ARG A 9 14.83 -36.66 -9.99
C ARG A 9 15.43 -35.89 -8.82
N TYR A 10 15.72 -34.61 -9.01
CA TYR A 10 16.13 -33.74 -7.91
C TYR A 10 14.89 -33.38 -7.10
N GLU A 11 14.84 -33.83 -5.84
CA GLU A 11 13.88 -33.35 -4.87
C GLU A 11 14.33 -31.94 -4.43
N ILE A 12 13.58 -30.93 -4.85
CA ILE A 12 13.80 -29.56 -4.37
C ILE A 12 13.24 -29.54 -2.94
N PRO A 13 14.06 -29.28 -1.90
CA PRO A 13 13.54 -29.13 -0.55
C PRO A 13 12.49 -28.03 -0.57
N GLN A 14 11.25 -28.36 -0.17
CA GLN A 14 10.24 -27.33 -0.01
C GLN A 14 10.79 -26.28 0.95
N ALA A 15 10.76 -25.01 0.54
CA ALA A 15 11.19 -23.91 1.39
C ALA A 15 10.44 -24.02 2.72
N GLN A 16 11.18 -24.24 3.80
CA GLN A 16 10.62 -24.17 5.15
C GLN A 16 9.92 -22.84 5.27
N ASN A 17 8.75 -22.86 5.90
CA ASN A 17 7.92 -21.70 6.15
C ASN A 17 8.80 -20.59 6.77
N ASN A 18 9.17 -19.57 5.97
CA ASN A 18 10.01 -18.42 6.36
C ASN A 18 9.23 -17.46 7.29
N GLY A 19 8.32 -17.99 8.09
CA GLY A 19 7.70 -17.27 9.18
C GLY A 19 8.76 -16.83 10.18
N PRO A 20 8.46 -15.78 10.97
CA PRO A 20 9.36 -15.37 12.05
C PRO A 20 9.62 -16.56 12.98
N THR A 21 10.89 -16.77 13.35
CA THR A 21 11.25 -17.79 14.33
C THR A 21 10.51 -17.56 15.65
N PRO A 22 10.27 -18.60 16.47
CA PRO A 22 9.53 -18.46 17.73
C PRO A 22 10.11 -17.38 18.65
N GLU A 23 11.43 -17.26 18.69
CA GLU A 23 12.14 -16.24 19.47
C GLU A 23 11.94 -14.82 18.90
N ARG A 24 11.82 -14.70 17.57
CA ARG A 24 11.54 -13.44 16.88
C ARG A 24 10.07 -13.03 17.05
N ALA A 25 9.14 -13.98 17.07
CA ALA A 25 7.72 -13.75 17.36
C ALA A 25 7.46 -13.40 18.84
N ALA A 26 8.23 -13.98 19.77
CA ALA A 26 8.12 -13.70 21.20
C ALA A 26 8.73 -12.35 21.59
N LYS A 27 9.76 -11.89 20.87
CA LYS A 27 10.43 -10.59 21.08
C LYS A 27 9.92 -9.48 20.17
N SER A 28 9.06 -9.78 19.20
CA SER A 28 8.45 -8.76 18.38
C SER A 28 7.39 -8.02 19.20
N VAL A 29 7.72 -6.79 19.60
CA VAL A 29 6.73 -5.77 20.02
C VAL A 29 5.65 -5.60 18.93
N PHE A 30 6.01 -5.94 17.68
CA PHE A 30 5.09 -6.11 16.57
C PHE A 30 4.48 -7.52 16.52
N THR A 31 3.42 -7.80 17.29
CA THR A 31 2.47 -8.85 16.86
C THR A 31 1.15 -8.76 17.61
N ARG A 32 0.09 -8.31 16.92
CA ARG A 32 -1.28 -8.85 16.97
C ARG A 32 -2.13 -8.10 15.95
N GLY A 33 -2.23 -8.68 14.77
CA GLY A 33 -2.92 -8.11 13.64
C GLY A 33 -2.11 -8.41 12.40
N ILE A 34 -2.40 -9.54 11.75
CA ILE A 34 -2.51 -9.42 10.31
C ILE A 34 -3.68 -8.43 10.16
N PRO A 35 -3.55 -7.19 9.67
CA PRO A 35 -4.71 -6.68 8.96
C PRO A 35 -4.79 -7.63 7.76
N PRO A 36 -5.79 -8.53 7.65
CA PRO A 36 -6.02 -9.19 6.39
C PRO A 36 -6.48 -8.08 5.47
N ARG A 37 -5.52 -7.38 4.87
CA ARG A 37 -5.82 -6.27 3.99
C ARG A 37 -6.21 -6.92 2.69
N VAL A 38 -7.49 -7.24 2.58
CA VAL A 38 -8.05 -7.69 1.33
C VAL A 38 -8.29 -6.40 0.56
N LEU A 39 -7.27 -5.96 -0.18
CA LEU A 39 -7.41 -4.94 -1.22
C LEU A 39 -8.31 -5.51 -2.34
N THR A 40 -9.55 -5.86 -2.00
CA THR A 40 -10.48 -6.62 -2.85
C THR A 40 -10.70 -5.89 -4.16
N THR A 41 -10.85 -4.57 -4.10
CA THR A 41 -11.13 -3.71 -5.24
C THR A 41 -9.91 -3.50 -6.13
N VAL A 42 -8.74 -3.18 -5.56
CA VAL A 42 -7.49 -3.05 -6.34
C VAL A 42 -7.09 -4.39 -6.94
N GLN A 43 -7.18 -5.49 -6.18
CA GLN A 43 -6.89 -6.82 -6.67
C GLN A 43 -7.91 -7.26 -7.74
N ALA A 44 -9.19 -6.88 -7.60
CA ALA A 44 -10.19 -7.14 -8.64
C ALA A 44 -9.86 -6.41 -9.94
N LEU A 45 -9.44 -5.14 -9.87
CA LEU A 45 -8.99 -4.37 -11.05
C LEU A 45 -7.71 -4.96 -11.66
N LEU A 46 -6.79 -5.44 -10.83
CA LEU A 46 -5.57 -6.09 -11.30
C LEU A 46 -5.88 -7.42 -12.00
N ASN A 47 -6.81 -8.21 -11.44
CA ASN A 47 -7.23 -9.48 -12.00
C ASN A 47 -8.04 -9.31 -13.30
N SER A 48 -8.80 -8.22 -13.45
CA SER A 48 -9.50 -7.91 -14.70
C SER A 48 -8.58 -7.33 -15.79
N GLY A 49 -7.37 -6.90 -15.40
CA GLY A 49 -6.43 -6.22 -16.30
C GLY A 49 -6.78 -4.75 -16.54
N ASP A 50 -7.68 -4.17 -15.73
CA ASP A 50 -8.02 -2.73 -15.80
C ASP A 50 -6.89 -1.84 -15.26
N ILE A 51 -5.98 -2.41 -14.47
CA ILE A 51 -4.76 -1.75 -13.98
C ILE A 51 -3.57 -2.72 -14.07
N SER A 52 -2.35 -2.17 -14.09
CA SER A 52 -1.11 -2.95 -14.01
C SER A 52 -0.58 -3.06 -12.57
N GLN A 53 0.55 -3.75 -12.42
CA GLN A 53 1.20 -3.91 -11.12
C GLN A 53 1.76 -2.58 -10.58
N ASP A 54 2.12 -1.64 -11.44
CA ASP A 54 2.67 -0.33 -11.02
C ASP A 54 1.61 0.53 -10.32
N GLU A 55 0.37 0.50 -10.81
CA GLU A 55 -0.79 1.14 -10.19
C GLU A 55 -1.14 0.49 -8.85
N ALA A 56 -1.10 -0.84 -8.76
CA ALA A 56 -1.29 -1.55 -7.50
C ALA A 56 -0.20 -1.18 -6.46
N ASN A 57 1.06 -1.08 -6.90
CA ASN A 57 2.18 -0.66 -6.05
C ASN A 57 2.01 0.81 -5.59
N ALA A 58 1.51 1.68 -6.47
CA ALA A 58 1.19 3.07 -6.15
C ALA A 58 0.09 3.17 -5.09
N ALA A 59 -0.97 2.36 -5.22
CA ALA A 59 -2.05 2.27 -4.24
C ALA A 59 -1.55 1.83 -2.86
N GLU A 60 -0.72 0.79 -2.81
CA GLU A 60 -0.11 0.28 -1.59
C GLU A 60 0.78 1.36 -0.93
N ARG A 61 1.55 2.09 -1.73
CA ARG A 61 2.39 3.19 -1.24
C ARG A 61 1.56 4.32 -0.63
N TRP A 62 0.48 4.73 -1.30
CA TRP A 62 -0.41 5.76 -0.79
C TRP A 62 -1.05 5.34 0.53
N TYR A 63 -1.52 4.09 0.62
CA TYR A 63 -2.09 3.59 1.87
C TYR A 63 -1.08 3.55 3.00
N ARG A 64 0.17 3.12 2.76
CA ARG A 64 1.21 3.14 3.80
C ARG A 64 1.45 4.54 4.32
N ASP A 65 1.49 5.54 3.42
CA ASP A 65 1.59 6.94 3.82
C ASP A 65 0.37 7.37 4.66
N TRP A 66 -0.84 6.96 4.27
CA TRP A 66 -2.08 7.24 5.01
C TRP A 66 -2.11 6.58 6.39
N ALA A 67 -1.87 5.27 6.47
CA ALA A 67 -1.86 4.51 7.71
C ALA A 67 -0.80 5.06 8.67
N PHE A 68 0.41 5.36 8.17
CA PHE A 68 1.46 5.93 9.00
C PHE A 68 1.14 7.37 9.47
N ALA A 69 0.50 8.18 8.62
CA ALA A 69 0.10 9.54 8.97
C ALA A 69 -1.04 9.58 10.01
N TYR A 70 -2.01 8.67 9.94
CA TYR A 70 -3.27 8.78 10.69
C TYR A 70 -3.47 7.72 11.78
N HIS A 71 -2.96 6.50 11.63
CA HIS A 71 -3.09 5.45 12.66
C HIS A 71 -1.95 5.43 13.68
N GLY A 72 -0.89 6.21 13.46
CA GLY A 72 0.27 6.22 14.34
C GLY A 72 1.08 4.92 14.30
N VAL A 73 2.29 4.97 14.85
CA VAL A 73 2.95 3.76 15.34
C VAL A 73 2.24 3.41 16.64
N ILE A 74 1.97 2.11 16.88
CA ILE A 74 1.36 1.61 18.13
C ILE A 74 1.98 2.39 19.29
N GLU A 75 1.20 3.28 19.91
CA GLU A 75 1.62 3.99 21.09
C GLU A 75 1.92 2.92 22.13
N PHE A 76 3.15 2.95 22.62
CA PHE A 76 3.59 1.91 23.53
C PHE A 76 2.67 1.88 24.77
N PRO A 77 2.45 0.70 25.38
CA PRO A 77 1.65 0.63 26.60
C PRO A 77 2.20 1.57 27.68
N GLU A 78 1.35 2.03 28.62
CA GLU A 78 1.71 3.02 29.67
C GLU A 78 3.01 2.70 30.43
N ASN A 79 3.43 1.45 30.45
CA ASN A 79 4.63 0.96 31.15
C ASN A 79 5.81 0.65 30.21
N HIS A 80 5.84 1.20 29.01
CA HIS A 80 6.94 0.96 28.07
C HIS A 80 8.19 1.72 28.48
N GLU A 81 9.22 0.98 28.86
CA GLU A 81 10.58 1.51 28.95
C GLU A 81 11.11 1.73 27.54
N GLY A 82 11.24 3.01 27.16
CA GLY A 82 11.77 3.40 25.86
C GLY A 82 13.16 2.81 25.64
N ASP A 83 13.34 2.13 24.53
CA ASP A 83 14.64 1.59 24.15
C ASP A 83 15.62 2.73 23.82
N THR A 84 16.52 3.02 24.76
CA THR A 84 17.57 4.04 24.62
C THR A 84 18.62 3.71 23.56
N THR A 85 18.60 2.50 22.98
CA THR A 85 19.51 2.10 21.90
C THR A 85 19.02 2.54 20.52
N THR A 86 17.73 2.85 20.37
CA THR A 86 17.16 3.43 19.16
C THR A 86 17.25 4.95 19.24
N ARG A 87 18.24 5.55 18.56
CA ARG A 87 18.58 6.99 18.53
C ARG A 87 17.50 7.90 17.89
N HIS A 88 16.25 7.48 17.80
CA HIS A 88 15.16 8.26 17.24
C HIS A 88 14.22 8.68 18.35
N ASP A 89 14.48 9.85 18.91
CA ASP A 89 13.58 10.53 19.85
C ASP A 89 12.18 10.69 19.22
N ASP A 90 11.13 10.79 20.04
CA ASP A 90 9.73 10.96 19.59
C ASP A 90 9.57 12.04 18.50
N VAL A 91 10.40 13.08 18.55
CA VAL A 91 10.49 14.14 17.53
C VAL A 91 10.82 13.61 16.13
N SER A 92 11.75 12.65 16.01
CA SER A 92 12.09 12.00 14.74
C SER A 92 10.90 11.25 14.16
N TRP A 93 10.15 10.55 15.01
CA TRP A 93 8.92 9.87 14.60
C TRP A 93 7.85 10.87 14.14
N LEU A 94 7.65 11.97 14.87
CA LEU A 94 6.76 13.05 14.46
C LEU A 94 7.17 13.67 13.12
N MET A 95 8.47 13.88 12.88
CA MET A 95 8.98 14.40 11.61
C MET A 95 8.70 13.44 10.44
N THR A 96 8.93 12.14 10.63
CA THR A 96 8.61 11.16 9.58
C THR A 96 7.11 11.07 9.30
N ARG A 97 6.27 11.18 10.33
CA ARG A 97 4.80 11.21 10.22
C ARG A 97 4.34 12.46 9.47
N ALA A 98 4.90 13.62 9.81
CA ALA A 98 4.64 14.88 9.10
C ALA A 98 5.04 14.77 7.62
N ALA A 99 6.16 14.10 7.31
CA ALA A 99 6.57 13.87 5.93
C ALA A 99 5.61 12.94 5.17
N ALA A 100 5.00 11.95 5.82
CA ALA A 100 3.95 11.10 5.23
C ALA A 100 2.66 11.89 4.98
N ALA A 101 2.20 12.65 5.97
CA ALA A 101 1.06 13.55 5.81
C ALA A 101 1.28 14.57 4.69
N GLY A 102 2.50 15.12 4.57
CA GLY A 102 2.88 16.01 3.49
C GLY A 102 2.84 15.35 2.11
N ARG A 103 3.17 14.05 1.99
CA ARG A 103 3.02 13.31 0.72
C ARG A 103 1.55 13.14 0.34
N LEU A 104 0.68 12.83 1.30
CA LEU A 104 -0.76 12.77 1.07
C LEU A 104 -1.32 14.13 0.62
N GLY A 105 -0.87 15.21 1.27
CA GLY A 105 -1.19 16.57 0.86
C GLY A 105 -0.81 16.86 -0.60
N ARG A 106 0.39 16.47 -1.03
CA ARG A 106 0.81 16.63 -2.44
C ARG A 106 -0.04 15.83 -3.41
N VAL A 107 -0.44 14.60 -3.05
CA VAL A 107 -1.36 13.80 -3.87
C VAL A 107 -2.71 14.51 -3.98
N ARG A 108 -3.24 15.03 -2.87
CA ARG A 108 -4.49 15.78 -2.85
C ARG A 108 -4.40 17.06 -3.69
N ASP A 109 -3.29 17.79 -3.61
CA ASP A 109 -3.09 19.02 -4.38
C ASP A 109 -2.96 18.72 -5.89
N ALA A 110 -2.39 17.57 -6.27
CA ALA A 110 -2.23 17.17 -7.66
C ALA A 110 -3.49 16.55 -8.29
N LEU A 111 -4.19 15.67 -7.56
CA LEU A 111 -5.33 14.89 -8.08
C LEU A 111 -6.70 15.43 -7.63
N GLY A 112 -6.72 16.31 -6.63
CA GLY A 112 -7.92 16.93 -6.07
C GLY A 112 -8.56 16.15 -4.93
N MET A 113 -9.47 16.81 -4.22
CA MET A 113 -10.19 16.26 -3.06
C MET A 113 -11.06 15.04 -3.42
N CYS A 114 -11.68 15.06 -4.60
CA CYS A 114 -12.51 13.95 -5.09
C CYS A 114 -11.71 12.66 -5.34
N ALA A 115 -10.43 12.80 -5.69
CA ALA A 115 -9.51 11.68 -5.85
C ALA A 115 -9.12 11.11 -4.47
N GLU A 116 -8.76 11.97 -3.52
CA GLU A 116 -8.45 11.56 -2.15
C GLU A 116 -9.62 10.81 -1.50
N LEU A 117 -10.86 11.31 -1.66
CA LEU A 117 -12.06 10.63 -1.15
C LEU A 117 -12.19 9.21 -1.72
N ARG A 118 -12.01 9.03 -3.04
CA ARG A 118 -12.08 7.71 -3.67
C ARG A 118 -10.96 6.79 -3.22
N LEU A 119 -9.73 7.30 -3.09
CA LEU A 119 -8.60 6.54 -2.55
C LEU A 119 -8.89 6.09 -1.11
N ARG A 120 -9.44 6.97 -0.27
CA ARG A 120 -9.84 6.62 1.09
C ARG A 120 -10.92 5.55 1.10
N MET A 121 -12.01 5.74 0.37
CA MET A 121 -13.09 4.74 0.31
C MET A 121 -12.59 3.38 -0.16
N MET A 122 -11.71 3.35 -1.18
CA MET A 122 -11.19 2.12 -1.77
C MET A 122 -10.12 1.45 -0.91
N LEU A 123 -9.20 2.21 -0.32
CA LEU A 123 -7.99 1.70 0.31
C LEU A 123 -8.07 1.70 1.84
N VAL A 124 -8.78 2.65 2.44
CA VAL A 124 -8.89 2.78 3.89
C VAL A 124 -10.17 2.13 4.39
N ASP A 125 -11.29 2.53 3.82
CA ASP A 125 -12.61 2.03 4.22
C ASP A 125 -12.96 0.70 3.56
N GLU A 126 -12.08 0.19 2.67
CA GLU A 126 -12.21 -1.07 1.92
C GLU A 126 -13.60 -1.28 1.29
N SER A 127 -14.21 -0.17 0.84
CA SER A 127 -15.54 -0.18 0.26
C SER A 127 -15.55 -0.87 -1.10
N SER A 128 -16.52 -1.77 -1.31
CA SER A 128 -16.77 -2.35 -2.64
C SER A 128 -17.23 -1.29 -3.64
N PHE A 129 -17.02 -1.53 -4.95
CA PHE A 129 -17.50 -0.62 -5.99
C PHE A 129 -19.01 -0.37 -5.94
N ARG A 130 -19.79 -1.34 -5.46
CA ARG A 130 -21.23 -1.19 -5.20
C ARG A 130 -21.50 -0.15 -4.11
N GLN A 131 -20.84 -0.28 -2.96
CA GLN A 131 -20.98 0.66 -1.84
C GLN A 131 -20.50 2.06 -2.24
N MET A 132 -19.36 2.15 -2.92
CA MET A 132 -18.84 3.41 -3.44
C MET A 132 -19.81 4.04 -4.45
N GLY A 133 -20.40 3.25 -5.35
CA GLY A 133 -21.41 3.70 -6.30
C GLY A 133 -22.67 4.28 -5.65
N ALA A 134 -23.17 3.63 -4.59
CA ALA A 134 -24.31 4.11 -3.83
C ALA A 134 -24.07 5.48 -3.16
N ILE A 135 -22.82 5.74 -2.73
CA ILE A 135 -22.43 6.99 -2.08
C ILE A 135 -22.13 8.09 -3.11
N LEU A 136 -21.36 7.76 -4.16
CA LEU A 136 -20.85 8.74 -5.12
C LEU A 136 -21.84 9.08 -6.24
N ILE A 137 -22.71 8.13 -6.62
CA ILE A 137 -23.64 8.28 -7.74
C ILE A 137 -25.01 7.66 -7.40
N PRO A 138 -25.72 8.20 -6.38
CA PRO A 138 -26.92 7.58 -5.82
C PRO A 138 -28.10 7.51 -6.80
N HIS A 139 -28.12 8.35 -7.83
CA HIS A 139 -29.21 8.43 -8.80
C HIS A 139 -29.07 7.45 -9.97
N HIS A 140 -28.19 6.46 -9.87
CA HIS A 140 -27.97 5.46 -10.91
C HIS A 140 -28.36 4.06 -10.43
N ALA A 141 -28.80 3.23 -11.36
CA ALA A 141 -28.97 1.81 -11.09
C ALA A 141 -27.64 1.23 -10.57
N GLU A 142 -27.74 0.41 -9.54
CA GLU A 142 -26.60 -0.04 -8.74
C GLU A 142 -25.48 -0.70 -9.57
N ALA A 143 -25.85 -1.60 -10.49
CA ALA A 143 -24.89 -2.26 -11.38
C ALA A 143 -24.16 -1.26 -12.28
N THR A 144 -24.84 -0.21 -12.75
CA THR A 144 -24.26 0.85 -13.57
C THR A 144 -23.36 1.76 -12.74
N ALA A 145 -23.78 2.10 -11.51
CA ALA A 145 -23.00 2.91 -10.58
C ALA A 145 -21.68 2.22 -10.23
N GLY A 146 -21.71 0.92 -9.88
CA GLY A 146 -20.52 0.15 -9.57
C GLY A 146 -19.52 0.10 -10.72
N LYS A 147 -19.97 -0.15 -11.95
CA LYS A 147 -19.10 -0.16 -13.14
C LYS A 147 -18.46 1.20 -13.40
N LYS A 148 -19.23 2.28 -13.29
CA LYS A 148 -18.71 3.65 -13.46
C LYS A 148 -17.65 3.97 -12.41
N VAL A 149 -17.88 3.60 -11.16
CA VAL A 149 -16.89 3.83 -10.10
C VAL A 149 -15.65 2.97 -10.30
N ALA A 150 -15.79 1.70 -10.70
CA ALA A 150 -14.63 0.85 -11.02
C ALA A 150 -13.74 1.47 -12.09
N ALA A 151 -14.32 1.94 -13.21
CA ALA A 151 -13.59 2.63 -14.26
C ALA A 151 -12.92 3.93 -13.78
N GLN A 152 -13.62 4.72 -12.96
CA GLN A 152 -13.03 5.92 -12.34
C GLN A 152 -11.86 5.58 -11.40
N CYS A 153 -11.94 4.47 -10.67
CA CYS A 153 -10.87 4.03 -9.77
C CYS A 153 -9.66 3.53 -10.56
N ALA A 154 -9.85 2.85 -11.69
CA ALA A 154 -8.74 2.45 -12.56
C ALA A 154 -7.95 3.66 -13.08
N ILE A 155 -8.65 4.66 -13.65
CA ILE A 155 -8.04 5.92 -14.12
C ILE A 155 -7.33 6.65 -12.97
N LEU A 156 -7.95 6.69 -11.79
CA LEU A 156 -7.36 7.33 -10.61
C LEU A 156 -6.05 6.63 -10.17
N LEU A 157 -6.01 5.30 -10.24
CA LEU A 157 -4.82 4.54 -9.89
C LEU A 157 -3.68 4.70 -10.91
N GLU A 158 -4.03 4.84 -12.19
CA GLU A 158 -3.09 5.23 -13.26
C GLU A 158 -2.47 6.60 -12.95
N GLN A 159 -3.30 7.62 -12.72
CA GLN A 159 -2.84 8.98 -12.35
C GLN A 159 -1.99 8.99 -11.07
N LEU A 160 -2.33 8.17 -10.07
CA LEU A 160 -1.56 8.03 -8.84
C LEU A 160 -0.18 7.43 -9.12
N SER A 161 -0.09 6.45 -10.02
CA SER A 161 1.18 5.84 -10.42
C SER A 161 2.07 6.84 -11.15
N GLU A 162 1.51 7.61 -12.10
CA GLU A 162 2.21 8.66 -12.84
C GLU A 162 2.75 9.74 -11.91
N PHE A 163 1.93 10.16 -10.94
CA PHE A 163 2.33 11.10 -9.90
C PHE A 163 3.53 10.60 -9.09
N TYR A 164 3.55 9.34 -8.67
CA TYR A 164 4.71 8.80 -7.95
C TYR A 164 5.95 8.64 -8.84
N LEU A 165 5.77 8.38 -10.13
CA LEU A 165 6.87 8.37 -11.09
C LEU A 165 7.45 9.77 -11.31
N SER A 166 6.62 10.81 -11.44
CA SER A 166 7.09 12.20 -11.58
C SER A 166 7.85 12.66 -10.33
N MET A 167 7.31 12.40 -9.14
CA MET A 167 8.00 12.67 -7.87
C MET A 167 9.37 11.98 -7.77
N ARG A 168 9.50 10.77 -8.33
CA ARG A 168 10.78 10.03 -8.32
C ARG A 168 11.78 10.67 -9.30
N LYS A 169 11.33 11.04 -10.50
CA LYS A 169 12.14 11.72 -11.51
C LYS A 169 12.67 13.07 -10.99
N GLU A 170 11.81 13.85 -10.35
CA GLU A 170 12.19 15.13 -9.73
C GLU A 170 13.31 14.96 -8.70
N LYS A 171 13.21 13.93 -7.83
CA LYS A 171 14.23 13.62 -6.83
C LYS A 171 15.58 13.21 -7.43
N ILE A 172 15.55 12.50 -8.56
CA ILE A 172 16.77 12.09 -9.27
C ILE A 172 17.42 13.31 -9.91
N CYS A 173 16.63 14.16 -10.57
CA CYS A 173 17.12 15.39 -11.21
C CYS A 173 17.73 16.35 -10.17
N THR A 174 17.07 16.58 -9.04
CA THR A 174 17.59 17.43 -7.96
C THR A 174 18.84 16.85 -7.31
N ARG A 175 18.94 15.53 -7.11
CA ARG A 175 20.19 14.89 -6.62
C ARG A 175 21.35 15.00 -7.60
N GLY A 176 21.09 14.93 -8.90
CA GLY A 176 22.10 15.13 -9.94
C GLY A 176 22.63 16.57 -9.97
N ALA A 177 21.77 17.56 -9.72
CA ALA A 177 22.14 18.97 -9.71
C ALA A 177 22.93 19.42 -8.46
N VAL A 178 22.81 18.69 -7.33
CA VAL A 178 23.52 19.02 -6.07
C VAL A 178 24.91 18.37 -5.99
N MET A 179 25.24 17.44 -6.89
CA MET A 179 26.56 16.78 -6.98
C MET A 179 27.49 17.39 -8.04
N VAL A 180 27.19 18.59 -8.55
CA VAL A 180 28.01 19.35 -9.50
C VAL A 180 28.48 20.65 -8.86
#